data_AF-A0A4V3IIE8-F1
#
_entry.id   AF-A0A4V3IIE8-F1
#
_cell.length_a   1.000
_cell.length_b   1.000
_cell.length_c   1.000
_cell.angle_alpha   90.00
_cell.angle_beta   90.00
_cell.angle_gamma   90.00
#
_symmetry.space_group_name_H-M   'P 1'
#
loop_
_entity.id
_entity.type
_entity.pdbx_description
1 polymer ?
#
loop_
_entity_poly.entity_id
_entity_poly.type
_entity_poly.pdbx_seq_one_letter_code
_entity_poly.pdbx_strand_id
1 'polypeptide(L)'
;MSGGVDSAVAAARAVEAGHEVVGVHLALSRMPGTLRTGSRGCCTVEDSMDAQRAANIMGIPYYVWDFSERFKLDVVDDFIAEYAAGRTPNPCMRCNEKIKFAALLEKAMALGFDAVCTGHYASILTDADGNKELHRAAAWAKDQSYVLGVLTADQINHSMFPLGATPTKAEVRKEAAERGFSVANKPDSYDICFIPDGDTKGWLGERVAPVTGDILDREGNTLGQHDGAVAFTVGQRKGLSIGTPAADGKPRFVLEVRPITNTVVVGPKEALAIKEIAGNKYTWAGLAPEHPEVEFACHVQIRAHADPVPAVAQLVSTTAVTGVDGSVELRIIPNEPLNGVAPGQTAVVYVGTRVLGQCTIDRTVSAVPISSDSSVSAPTASASPVPVNA
;
A
#
# COMPACT_ATOMS: atom_id res chain seq x y z
N MET A 1 11.63 17.40 7.69
CA MET A 1 12.53 16.80 8.69
C MET A 1 11.73 16.05 9.75
N SER A 2 11.76 14.72 9.73
CA SER A 2 10.92 13.87 10.59
C SER A 2 11.48 13.62 11.99
N GLY A 3 12.65 14.15 12.32
CA GLY A 3 13.40 13.80 13.54
C GLY A 3 14.22 12.51 13.42
N GLY A 4 14.25 11.89 12.23
CA GLY A 4 15.08 10.74 11.90
C GLY A 4 16.33 11.11 11.11
N VAL A 5 17.31 10.20 11.13
CA VAL A 5 18.64 10.35 10.50
C VAL A 5 18.55 10.65 8.99
N ASP A 6 17.66 9.94 8.28
CA ASP A 6 17.54 10.05 6.83
C ASP A 6 17.14 11.47 6.42
N SER A 7 16.17 12.07 7.11
CA SER A 7 15.73 13.44 6.81
C SER A 7 16.74 14.52 7.19
N ALA A 8 17.60 14.28 8.19
CA ALA A 8 18.65 15.20 8.58
C ALA A 8 19.79 15.20 7.55
N VAL A 9 20.22 14.01 7.11
CA VAL A 9 21.27 13.88 6.07
C VAL A 9 20.77 14.37 4.72
N ALA A 10 19.51 14.11 4.36
CA ALA A 10 18.93 14.65 3.13
C ALA A 10 18.95 16.19 3.12
N ALA A 11 18.56 16.83 4.21
CA ALA A 11 18.62 18.29 4.34
C ALA A 11 20.06 18.80 4.26
N ALA A 12 21.01 18.14 4.94
CA ALA A 12 22.42 18.52 4.91
C ALA A 12 23.00 18.45 3.50
N ARG A 13 22.72 17.37 2.75
CA ARG A 13 23.16 17.22 1.36
C ARG A 13 22.54 18.29 0.44
N ALA A 14 21.30 18.71 0.69
CA ALA A 14 20.68 19.80 -0.06
C ALA A 14 21.38 21.15 0.20
N VAL A 15 21.76 21.43 1.46
CA VAL A 15 22.57 22.61 1.81
C VAL A 15 23.95 22.55 1.13
N GLU A 16 24.62 21.40 1.19
CA GLU A 16 25.94 21.17 0.58
C GLU A 16 25.92 21.29 -0.95
N ALA A 17 24.79 20.96 -1.59
CA ALA A 17 24.56 21.17 -3.01
C ALA A 17 24.30 22.65 -3.38
N GLY A 18 24.28 23.56 -2.41
CA GLY A 18 24.15 25.00 -2.62
C GLY A 18 22.72 25.53 -2.65
N HIS A 19 21.73 24.74 -2.21
CA HIS A 19 20.35 25.20 -2.14
C HIS A 19 20.10 26.08 -0.90
N GLU A 20 19.15 27.01 -1.02
CA GLU A 20 18.54 27.66 0.15
C GLU A 20 17.53 26.70 0.77
N VAL A 21 17.85 26.19 1.97
CA VAL A 21 17.07 25.13 2.62
C VAL A 21 16.37 25.67 3.85
N VAL A 22 15.07 25.37 3.97
CA VAL A 22 14.28 25.56 5.19
C VAL A 22 13.83 24.20 5.72
N GLY A 23 14.15 23.93 6.97
CA GLY A 23 13.70 22.74 7.67
C GLY A 23 12.25 22.87 8.10
N VAL A 24 11.39 21.93 7.70
CA VAL A 24 10.01 21.86 8.19
C VAL A 24 9.73 20.51 8.84
N HIS A 25 9.15 20.53 10.04
CA HIS A 25 8.57 19.35 10.67
C HIS A 25 7.05 19.39 10.61
N LEU A 26 6.43 18.25 10.30
CA LEU A 26 4.98 18.14 10.19
C LEU A 26 4.41 17.64 11.51
N ALA A 27 3.58 18.45 12.17
CA ALA A 27 2.78 17.99 13.28
C ALA A 27 1.52 17.30 12.71
N LEU A 28 1.46 15.97 12.83
CA LEU A 28 0.42 15.14 12.22
C LEU A 28 -0.60 14.59 13.23
N SER A 29 -0.34 14.68 14.54
CA SER A 29 -1.27 14.23 15.57
C SER A 29 -1.52 15.32 16.60
N ARG A 30 -2.79 15.58 16.88
CA ARG A 30 -3.25 16.40 18.02
C ARG A 30 -3.57 15.57 19.27
N MET A 31 -3.45 14.24 19.22
CA MET A 31 -3.91 13.38 20.32
C MET A 31 -3.05 13.58 21.58
N PRO A 32 -3.60 14.19 22.64
CA PRO A 32 -2.88 14.37 23.91
C PRO A 32 -2.68 13.01 24.59
N GLY A 33 -1.59 12.83 25.33
CA GLY A 33 -1.42 11.70 26.27
C GLY A 33 -0.99 10.36 25.69
N THR A 34 -0.71 10.26 24.39
CA THR A 34 -0.09 9.05 23.81
C THR A 34 1.43 9.13 23.94
N LEU A 35 1.94 8.90 25.16
CA LEU A 35 3.37 8.62 25.35
C LEU A 35 3.70 7.36 24.54
N ARG A 36 4.35 7.55 23.39
CA ARG A 36 4.79 6.42 22.56
C ARG A 36 5.97 5.73 23.24
N THR A 37 5.97 4.40 23.18
CA THR A 37 7.09 3.59 23.62
C THR A 37 7.98 3.24 22.42
N GLY A 38 9.25 3.63 22.50
CA GLY A 38 10.27 3.25 21.50
C GLY A 38 10.20 4.01 20.17
N SER A 39 10.58 3.34 19.08
CA SER A 39 10.87 3.92 17.75
C SER A 39 9.65 3.99 16.82
N ARG A 40 8.42 3.87 17.34
CA ARG A 40 7.22 3.70 16.50
C ARG A 40 6.64 5.03 16.01
N GLY A 41 6.58 5.16 14.69
CA GLY A 41 6.11 6.34 13.97
C GLY A 41 7.12 7.50 13.87
N CYS A 42 6.74 8.54 13.13
CA CYS A 42 7.41 9.84 13.06
C CYS A 42 6.42 10.92 13.51
N CYS A 43 6.92 12.12 13.83
CA CYS A 43 6.13 13.33 14.15
C CYS A 43 5.69 13.50 15.61
N THR A 44 6.55 13.13 16.58
CA THR A 44 6.37 13.50 17.99
C THR A 44 7.02 14.84 18.35
N VAL A 45 6.77 15.33 19.57
CA VAL A 45 7.47 16.53 20.10
C VAL A 45 8.98 16.27 20.19
N GLU A 46 9.38 15.08 20.63
CA GLU A 46 10.80 14.68 20.70
C GLU A 46 11.43 14.65 19.31
N ASP A 47 10.73 14.10 18.31
CA ASP A 47 11.17 14.11 16.92
C ASP A 47 11.34 15.53 16.37
N SER A 48 10.42 16.44 16.72
CA SER A 48 10.53 17.85 16.34
C SER A 48 11.75 18.51 16.98
N MET A 49 12.05 18.22 18.25
CA MET A 49 13.25 18.74 18.92
C MET A 49 14.54 18.17 18.31
N ASP A 50 14.55 16.89 17.94
CA ASP A 50 15.66 16.25 17.21
C ASP A 50 15.89 16.94 15.84
N ALA A 51 14.82 17.18 15.10
CA ALA A 51 14.88 17.87 13.82
C ALA A 51 15.38 19.31 13.98
N GLN A 52 14.92 20.03 15.00
CA GLN A 52 15.39 21.39 15.30
C GLN A 52 16.89 21.41 15.64
N ARG A 53 17.38 20.46 16.45
CA ARG A 53 18.82 20.37 16.75
C ARG A 53 19.66 20.15 15.50
N ALA A 54 19.22 19.26 14.61
CA ALA A 54 19.90 19.04 13.33
C ALA A 54 19.88 20.30 12.45
N ALA A 55 18.74 21.00 12.37
CA ALA A 55 18.62 22.26 11.64
C ALA A 55 19.56 23.35 12.18
N ASN A 56 19.67 23.47 13.51
CA ASN A 56 20.59 24.42 14.14
C ASN A 56 22.06 24.14 13.79
N ILE A 57 22.46 22.86 13.75
CA ILE A 57 23.82 22.46 13.34
C ILE A 57 24.07 22.85 11.87
N MET A 58 23.07 22.68 11.00
CA MET A 58 23.14 23.07 9.59
C MET A 58 23.07 24.58 9.36
N GLY A 59 22.68 25.36 10.36
CA GLY A 59 22.47 26.82 10.23
C GLY A 59 21.26 27.20 9.38
N ILE A 60 20.25 26.32 9.26
CA ILE A 60 19.06 26.57 8.44
C ILE A 60 17.84 26.98 9.29
N PRO A 61 16.92 27.81 8.74
CA PRO A 61 15.65 28.11 9.41
C PRO A 61 14.84 26.83 9.64
N TYR A 62 14.11 26.78 10.75
CA TYR A 62 13.29 25.62 11.14
C TYR A 62 11.88 26.02 11.58
N TYR A 63 10.88 25.35 11.03
CA TYR A 63 9.46 25.57 11.36
C TYR A 63 8.74 24.26 11.64
N VAL A 64 7.68 24.36 12.45
CA VAL A 64 6.72 23.28 12.65
C VAL A 64 5.42 23.68 11.98
N TRP A 65 4.93 22.86 11.05
CA TRP A 65 3.67 23.09 10.38
C TRP A 65 2.64 22.06 10.82
N ASP A 66 1.48 22.56 11.27
CA ASP A 66 0.35 21.72 11.64
C ASP A 66 -0.39 21.24 10.39
N PHE A 67 -0.42 19.93 10.18
CA PHE A 67 -1.23 19.24 9.17
C PHE A 67 -2.13 18.17 9.81
N SER A 68 -2.33 18.23 11.12
CA SER A 68 -3.03 17.18 11.89
C SER A 68 -4.47 16.98 11.47
N GLU A 69 -5.19 18.05 11.11
CA GLU A 69 -6.56 17.97 10.61
C GLU A 69 -6.62 17.24 9.27
N ARG A 70 -5.76 17.64 8.32
CA ARG A 70 -5.66 16.99 7.02
C ARG A 70 -5.23 15.54 7.16
N PHE A 71 -4.26 15.25 8.02
CA PHE A 71 -3.80 13.89 8.30
C PHE A 71 -4.90 13.02 8.90
N LYS A 72 -5.67 13.55 9.85
CA LYS A 72 -6.81 12.83 10.40
C LYS A 72 -7.82 12.48 9.30
N LEU A 73 -8.25 13.46 8.52
CA LEU A 73 -9.28 13.26 7.49
C LEU A 73 -8.80 12.35 6.36
N ASP A 74 -7.64 12.63 5.79
CA ASP A 74 -7.19 11.99 4.54
C ASP A 74 -6.41 10.68 4.75
N VAL A 75 -5.93 10.42 5.97
CA VAL A 75 -5.10 9.23 6.26
C VAL A 75 -5.76 8.36 7.31
N VAL A 76 -6.16 8.93 8.46
CA VAL A 76 -6.70 8.12 9.57
C VAL A 76 -8.14 7.71 9.30
N ASP A 77 -9.00 8.65 8.92
CA ASP A 77 -10.41 8.38 8.67
C ASP A 77 -10.60 7.56 7.38
N ASP A 78 -9.78 7.81 6.34
CA ASP A 78 -9.68 6.95 5.16
C ASP A 78 -9.27 5.52 5.52
N PHE A 79 -8.24 5.35 6.36
CA PHE A 79 -7.82 4.02 6.83
C PHE A 79 -8.95 3.29 7.55
N ILE A 80 -9.67 3.96 8.46
CA ILE A 80 -10.83 3.38 9.14
C ILE A 80 -11.94 3.01 8.14
N ALA A 81 -12.26 3.90 7.19
CA ALA A 81 -13.30 3.69 6.19
C ALA A 81 -12.98 2.53 5.24
N GLU A 82 -11.72 2.40 4.81
CA GLU A 82 -11.25 1.31 3.97
C GLU A 82 -11.33 -0.04 4.71
N TYR A 83 -10.94 -0.08 5.99
CA TYR A 83 -11.11 -1.29 6.82
C TYR A 83 -12.59 -1.60 7.11
N ALA A 84 -13.44 -0.60 7.35
CA ALA A 84 -14.88 -0.79 7.50
C ALA A 84 -15.50 -1.33 6.20
N ALA A 85 -14.96 -0.91 5.06
CA ALA A 85 -15.26 -1.45 3.75
C ALA A 85 -14.37 -2.66 3.38
N GLY A 86 -13.80 -3.34 4.40
CA GLY A 86 -12.98 -4.58 4.44
C GLY A 86 -11.93 -4.73 3.35
N ARG A 87 -11.39 -3.59 2.94
CA ARG A 87 -10.15 -3.47 2.19
C ARG A 87 -8.98 -3.41 3.16
N THR A 88 -7.79 -3.73 2.69
CA THR A 88 -6.55 -3.56 3.48
C THR A 88 -5.79 -2.36 2.94
N PRO A 89 -5.99 -1.13 3.46
CA PRO A 89 -5.31 0.07 2.97
C PRO A 89 -3.84 0.12 3.39
N ASN A 90 -3.05 0.90 2.65
CA ASN A 90 -1.69 1.27 3.03
C ASN A 90 -1.62 2.76 3.45
N PRO A 91 -1.58 3.07 4.76
CA PRO A 91 -1.62 4.45 5.24
C PRO A 91 -0.37 5.26 4.89
N CYS A 92 0.77 4.60 4.67
CA CYS A 92 2.01 5.27 4.25
C CYS A 92 1.91 5.78 2.81
N MET A 93 1.30 5.00 1.91
CA MET A 93 0.98 5.44 0.54
C MET A 93 0.07 6.69 0.60
N ARG A 94 -1.02 6.61 1.38
CA ARG A 94 -1.99 7.71 1.54
C ARG A 94 -1.34 8.97 2.11
N CYS A 95 -0.47 8.82 3.11
CA CYS A 95 0.28 9.94 3.68
C CYS A 95 1.22 10.61 2.65
N ASN A 96 1.92 9.84 1.82
CA ASN A 96 2.73 10.42 0.75
C ASN A 96 1.85 11.14 -0.29
N GLU A 97 0.76 10.50 -0.72
CA GLU A 97 -0.17 11.05 -1.71
C GLU A 97 -0.86 12.35 -1.25
N LYS A 98 -1.38 12.37 -0.02
CA LYS A 98 -2.27 13.45 0.47
C LYS A 98 -1.58 14.48 1.34
N ILE A 99 -0.51 14.10 2.04
CA ILE A 99 0.13 14.97 3.02
C ILE A 99 1.48 15.45 2.52
N LYS A 100 2.45 14.55 2.27
CA LYS A 100 3.83 14.98 1.97
C LYS A 100 3.99 15.62 0.60
N PHE A 101 3.28 15.13 -0.42
CA PHE A 101 3.44 15.63 -1.79
C PHE A 101 2.17 16.30 -2.35
N ALA A 102 1.10 16.38 -1.56
CA ALA A 102 -0.02 17.28 -1.84
C ALA A 102 0.01 18.46 -0.87
N ALA A 103 -0.47 18.29 0.37
CA ALA A 103 -0.65 19.42 1.30
C ALA A 103 0.66 20.18 1.63
N LEU A 104 1.77 19.46 1.87
CA LEU A 104 3.08 20.08 2.11
C LEU A 104 3.61 20.76 0.84
N LEU A 105 3.47 20.11 -0.33
CA LEU A 105 3.95 20.66 -1.59
C LEU A 105 3.16 21.94 -1.95
N GLU A 106 1.83 21.89 -1.88
CA GLU A 106 0.94 23.03 -2.14
C GLU A 106 1.33 24.23 -1.26
N LYS A 107 1.52 24.00 0.05
CA LYS A 107 1.96 25.05 0.97
C LYS A 107 3.36 25.57 0.65
N ALA A 108 4.28 24.69 0.26
CA ALA A 108 5.64 25.08 -0.13
C ALA A 108 5.62 25.95 -1.39
N MET A 109 4.88 25.56 -2.43
CA MET A 109 4.76 26.35 -3.66
C MET A 109 4.13 27.72 -3.39
N ALA A 110 3.07 27.78 -2.56
CA ALA A 110 2.43 29.03 -2.18
C ALA A 110 3.35 30.00 -1.42
N LEU A 111 4.37 29.48 -0.74
CA LEU A 111 5.38 30.26 -0.03
C LEU A 111 6.61 30.60 -0.91
N GLY A 112 6.63 30.17 -2.18
CA GLY A 112 7.70 30.47 -3.13
C GLY A 112 8.88 29.50 -3.11
N PHE A 113 8.74 28.31 -2.52
CA PHE A 113 9.76 27.27 -2.64
C PHE A 113 9.71 26.61 -4.02
N ASP A 114 10.86 26.11 -4.50
CA ASP A 114 10.95 25.40 -5.79
C ASP A 114 10.67 23.90 -5.68
N ALA A 115 10.98 23.28 -4.53
CA ALA A 115 10.84 21.84 -4.34
C ALA A 115 10.72 21.41 -2.86
N VAL A 116 10.18 20.21 -2.65
CA VAL A 116 10.16 19.51 -1.36
C VAL A 116 11.29 18.46 -1.33
N CYS A 117 12.21 18.63 -0.38
CA CYS A 117 13.27 17.66 -0.10
C CYS A 117 12.83 16.69 1.01
N THR A 118 13.00 15.38 0.76
CA THR A 118 12.70 14.34 1.76
C THR A 118 13.82 13.33 1.88
N GLY A 119 13.89 12.65 3.03
CA GLY A 119 14.82 11.54 3.26
C GLY A 119 14.36 10.21 2.67
N HIS A 120 13.55 10.20 1.62
CA HIS A 120 13.18 8.95 0.98
C HIS A 120 14.33 8.41 0.13
N TYR A 121 14.49 7.09 0.14
CA TYR A 121 15.41 6.37 -0.72
C TYR A 121 14.71 6.07 -2.04
N ALA A 122 14.82 7.01 -2.97
CA ALA A 122 14.43 6.90 -4.37
C ALA A 122 15.26 7.91 -5.17
N SER A 123 15.29 7.78 -6.49
CA SER A 123 16.06 8.69 -7.35
C SER A 123 15.11 9.42 -8.30
N ILE A 124 15.43 10.67 -8.62
CA ILE A 124 14.81 11.37 -9.75
C ILE A 124 15.87 11.46 -10.84
N LEU A 125 15.58 10.87 -11.99
CA LEU A 125 16.44 10.97 -13.18
C LEU A 125 15.72 11.81 -14.24
N THR A 126 16.49 12.34 -15.19
CA THR A 126 15.93 13.07 -16.33
C THR A 126 16.12 12.22 -17.57
N ASP A 127 15.05 12.01 -18.32
CA ASP A 127 15.10 11.29 -19.59
C ASP A 127 15.78 12.12 -20.70
N ALA A 128 15.85 11.57 -21.91
CA ALA A 128 16.50 12.24 -23.05
C ALA A 128 15.76 13.52 -23.50
N ASP A 129 14.46 13.62 -23.21
CA ASP A 129 13.60 14.74 -23.61
C ASP A 129 13.45 15.80 -22.51
N GLY A 130 14.10 15.60 -21.36
CA GLY A 130 14.11 16.54 -20.24
C GLY A 130 13.04 16.29 -19.18
N ASN A 131 12.26 15.20 -19.28
CA ASN A 131 11.23 14.88 -18.29
C ASN A 131 11.84 14.20 -17.08
N LYS A 132 11.31 14.50 -15.89
CA LYS A 132 11.73 13.86 -14.65
C LYS A 132 11.00 12.54 -14.44
N GLU A 133 11.77 11.50 -14.15
CA GLU A 133 11.31 10.15 -13.88
C GLU A 133 11.63 9.75 -12.44
N LEU A 134 10.70 9.07 -11.78
CA LEU A 134 10.94 8.46 -10.47
C LEU A 134 11.58 7.08 -10.66
N HIS A 135 12.70 6.82 -9.99
CA HIS A 135 13.41 5.55 -10.03
C HIS A 135 13.62 4.97 -8.64
N ARG A 136 13.86 3.66 -8.62
CA ARG A 136 14.38 2.94 -7.46
C ARG A 136 15.66 3.57 -6.92
N ALA A 137 15.87 3.40 -5.62
CA ALA A 137 17.15 3.68 -4.99
C ALA A 137 18.25 2.73 -5.50
N ALA A 138 19.51 3.13 -5.36
CA ALA A 138 20.66 2.27 -5.63
C ALA A 138 20.69 1.03 -4.70
N ALA A 139 20.21 1.19 -3.47
CA ALA A 139 20.18 0.14 -2.46
C ALA A 139 18.81 -0.52 -2.36
N TRP A 140 18.67 -1.74 -2.90
CA TRP A 140 17.41 -2.49 -2.91
C TRP A 140 16.75 -2.60 -1.52
N ALA A 141 17.55 -2.96 -0.51
CA ALA A 141 17.06 -3.19 0.86
C ALA A 141 16.45 -1.95 1.54
N LYS A 142 16.67 -0.76 0.97
CA LYS A 142 16.12 0.50 1.49
C LYS A 142 15.25 1.22 0.48
N ASP A 143 15.02 0.66 -0.70
CA ASP A 143 14.21 1.29 -1.73
C ASP A 143 12.80 1.63 -1.21
N GLN A 144 12.43 2.89 -1.36
CA GLN A 144 11.14 3.45 -0.96
C GLN A 144 10.35 3.94 -2.18
N SER A 145 10.81 3.65 -3.39
CA SER A 145 10.12 4.02 -4.63
C SER A 145 8.68 3.49 -4.69
N TYR A 146 8.42 2.31 -4.10
CA TYR A 146 7.07 1.75 -3.95
C TYR A 146 6.10 2.73 -3.28
N VAL A 147 6.49 3.35 -2.16
CA VAL A 147 5.61 4.29 -1.44
C VAL A 147 5.46 5.65 -2.11
N LEU A 148 6.26 5.89 -3.15
CA LEU A 148 6.25 7.09 -3.98
C LEU A 148 5.62 6.87 -5.35
N GLY A 149 5.17 5.64 -5.69
CA GLY A 149 4.52 5.37 -6.98
C GLY A 149 3.18 6.09 -7.19
N VAL A 150 2.64 6.72 -6.14
CA VAL A 150 1.47 7.60 -6.18
C VAL A 150 1.77 9.01 -6.67
N LEU A 151 3.05 9.41 -6.79
CA LEU A 151 3.40 10.76 -7.20
C LEU A 151 2.99 11.02 -8.64
N THR A 152 2.54 12.23 -8.91
CA THR A 152 2.26 12.72 -10.27
C THR A 152 3.50 13.35 -10.90
N ALA A 153 3.46 13.62 -12.21
CA ALA A 153 4.53 14.35 -12.90
C ALA A 153 4.85 15.71 -12.26
N ASP A 154 3.81 16.48 -11.91
CA ASP A 154 3.93 17.77 -11.25
C ASP A 154 4.64 17.64 -9.88
N GLN A 155 4.22 16.67 -9.07
CA GLN A 155 4.84 16.41 -7.77
C GLN A 155 6.29 15.97 -7.90
N ILE A 156 6.62 15.14 -8.88
CA ILE A 156 8.01 14.73 -9.17
C ILE A 156 8.85 15.93 -9.60
N ASN A 157 8.29 16.85 -10.40
CA ASN A 157 8.98 18.06 -10.85
C ASN A 157 9.44 18.94 -9.69
N HIS A 158 8.67 18.96 -8.61
CA HIS A 158 8.94 19.72 -7.39
C HIS A 158 9.43 18.86 -6.23
N SER A 159 10.10 17.73 -6.51
CA SER A 159 10.64 16.82 -5.48
C SER A 159 12.17 16.70 -5.54
N MET A 160 12.78 16.44 -4.39
CA MET A 160 14.21 16.13 -4.25
C MET A 160 14.42 14.95 -3.29
N PHE A 161 15.20 13.95 -3.72
CA PHE A 161 15.53 12.75 -2.93
C PHE A 161 17.06 12.55 -2.83
N PRO A 162 17.76 13.29 -1.95
CA PRO A 162 19.22 13.27 -1.88
C PRO A 162 19.85 11.93 -1.46
N LEU A 163 19.05 10.97 -0.99
CA LEU A 163 19.53 9.65 -0.52
C LEU A 163 19.42 8.54 -1.57
N GLY A 164 18.85 8.80 -2.75
CA GLY A 164 18.60 7.78 -3.78
C GLY A 164 19.83 7.00 -4.21
N ALA A 165 20.97 7.70 -4.35
CA ALA A 165 22.24 7.12 -4.77
C ALA A 165 23.05 6.48 -3.63
N THR A 166 22.60 6.58 -2.37
CA THR A 166 23.38 6.07 -1.24
C THR A 166 23.31 4.55 -1.17
N PRO A 167 24.46 3.83 -1.18
CA PRO A 167 24.43 2.38 -1.29
C PRO A 167 24.05 1.69 0.04
N THR A 168 24.25 2.33 1.19
CA THR A 168 23.86 1.75 2.47
C THR A 168 23.36 2.77 3.49
N LYS A 169 22.57 2.27 4.44
CA LYS A 169 22.16 3.05 5.60
C LYS A 169 23.31 3.33 6.58
N ALA A 170 24.33 2.48 6.60
CA ALA A 170 25.51 2.67 7.44
C ALA A 170 26.25 3.96 7.05
N GLU A 171 26.32 4.27 5.76
CA GLU A 171 26.91 5.54 5.27
C GLU A 171 26.08 6.74 5.71
N VAL A 172 24.76 6.68 5.60
CA VAL A 172 23.88 7.76 6.11
C VAL A 172 24.08 8.00 7.60
N ARG A 173 24.22 6.94 8.40
CA ARG A 173 24.50 7.08 9.86
C ARG A 173 25.89 7.64 10.12
N LYS A 174 26.89 7.23 9.33
CA LYS A 174 28.26 7.75 9.42
C LYS A 174 28.31 9.24 9.08
N GLU A 175 27.67 9.65 7.98
CA GLU A 175 27.53 11.04 7.56
C GLU A 175 26.85 11.90 8.64
N ALA A 176 25.81 11.36 9.28
CA ALA A 176 25.14 12.04 10.38
C ALA A 176 26.06 12.20 11.59
N ALA A 177 26.86 11.18 11.94
CA ALA A 177 27.80 11.24 13.05
C ALA A 177 28.95 12.23 12.79
N GLU A 178 29.49 12.26 11.57
CA GLU A 178 30.54 13.19 11.15
C GLU A 178 30.07 14.65 11.20
N ARG A 179 28.77 14.89 10.94
CA ARG A 179 28.13 16.21 11.07
C ARG A 179 27.70 16.55 12.51
N GLY A 180 27.85 15.63 13.46
CA GLY A 180 27.46 15.84 14.86
C GLY A 180 25.95 15.75 15.11
N PHE A 181 25.17 15.12 14.22
CA PHE A 181 23.74 14.94 14.43
C PHE A 181 23.45 13.91 15.53
N SER A 182 22.69 14.33 16.55
CA SER A 182 22.28 13.44 17.67
C SER A 182 21.46 12.22 17.22
N VAL A 183 20.84 12.30 16.04
CA VAL A 183 19.99 11.25 15.47
C VAL A 183 20.75 10.13 14.76
N ALA A 184 22.09 10.20 14.65
CA ALA A 184 22.91 9.24 13.91
C ALA A 184 22.65 7.77 14.31
N ASN A 185 22.45 7.51 15.60
CA ASN A 185 22.20 6.17 16.16
C ASN A 185 20.71 5.90 16.45
N LYS A 186 19.81 6.82 16.11
CA LYS A 186 18.37 6.64 16.34
C LYS A 186 17.86 5.47 15.48
N PRO A 187 17.06 4.54 16.02
CA PRO A 187 16.45 3.48 15.23
C PRO A 187 15.46 4.05 14.20
N ASP A 188 15.20 3.28 13.14
CA ASP A 188 14.26 3.67 12.09
C ASP A 188 12.83 3.62 12.62
N SER A 189 12.00 4.55 12.15
CA SER A 189 10.57 4.44 12.36
C SER A 189 10.01 3.24 11.58
N TYR A 190 9.28 2.38 12.28
CA TYR A 190 8.56 1.24 11.71
C TYR A 190 7.10 1.25 12.19
N ASP A 191 6.26 0.41 11.57
CA ASP A 191 4.81 0.30 11.77
C ASP A 191 3.99 1.56 11.42
N ILE A 192 2.67 1.46 11.59
CA ILE A 192 1.71 2.52 11.26
C ILE A 192 1.88 3.67 12.26
N CYS A 193 2.21 4.86 11.74
CA CYS A 193 2.66 5.96 12.57
C CYS A 193 1.61 6.50 13.55
N PHE A 194 0.32 6.22 13.40
CA PHE A 194 -0.73 6.70 14.31
C PHE A 194 -1.28 5.61 15.24
N ILE A 195 -0.70 4.39 15.22
CA ILE A 195 -1.06 3.27 16.09
C ILE A 195 0.12 3.03 17.05
N PRO A 196 0.09 3.60 18.27
CA PRO A 196 1.28 3.65 19.16
C PRO A 196 1.83 2.29 19.58
N ASP A 197 0.94 1.33 19.84
CA ASP A 197 1.26 -0.01 20.32
C ASP A 197 1.41 -1.06 19.20
N GLY A 198 1.20 -0.65 17.94
CA GLY A 198 1.22 -1.53 16.77
C GLY A 198 0.05 -2.51 16.69
N ASP A 199 -0.86 -2.52 17.67
CA ASP A 199 -2.02 -3.41 17.68
C ASP A 199 -3.12 -2.83 16.78
N THR A 200 -2.94 -3.02 15.47
CA THR A 200 -3.92 -2.56 14.48
C THR A 200 -5.30 -3.16 14.72
N LYS A 201 -5.37 -4.41 15.20
CA LYS A 201 -6.64 -5.09 15.47
C LYS A 201 -7.36 -4.47 16.67
N GLY A 202 -6.65 -4.29 17.79
CA GLY A 202 -7.18 -3.62 18.98
C GLY A 202 -7.61 -2.18 18.67
N TRP A 203 -6.75 -1.43 17.97
CA TRP A 203 -7.01 -0.05 17.58
C TRP A 203 -8.24 0.11 16.67
N LEU A 204 -8.45 -0.82 15.72
CA LEU A 204 -9.65 -0.85 14.86
C LEU A 204 -10.90 -1.30 15.62
N GLY A 205 -10.78 -2.26 16.54
CA GLY A 205 -11.91 -2.78 17.33
C GLY A 205 -12.60 -1.73 18.20
N GLU A 206 -11.87 -0.68 18.61
CA GLU A 206 -12.45 0.47 19.32
C GLU A 206 -13.22 1.44 18.40
N ARG A 207 -13.02 1.36 17.08
CA ARG A 207 -13.45 2.38 16.10
C ARG A 207 -14.44 1.86 15.06
N VAL A 208 -14.44 0.56 14.81
CA VAL A 208 -15.35 -0.11 13.88
C VAL A 208 -16.20 -1.09 14.67
N ALA A 209 -17.51 -0.85 14.71
CA ALA A 209 -18.43 -1.74 15.41
C ALA A 209 -18.44 -3.13 14.74
N PRO A 210 -18.34 -4.23 15.51
CA PRO A 210 -18.47 -5.57 14.97
C PRO A 210 -19.89 -5.78 14.44
N VAL A 211 -20.00 -6.22 13.18
CA VAL A 211 -21.28 -6.61 12.56
C VAL A 211 -21.19 -8.08 12.16
N THR A 212 -22.09 -8.90 12.71
CA THR A 212 -22.15 -10.33 12.39
C THR A 212 -22.49 -10.55 10.92
N GLY A 213 -21.77 -11.46 10.28
CA GLY A 213 -21.89 -11.74 8.84
C GLY A 213 -21.68 -13.22 8.51
N ASP A 214 -21.93 -13.60 7.27
CA ASP A 214 -21.88 -14.99 6.83
C ASP A 214 -20.51 -15.37 6.25
N ILE A 215 -20.07 -16.59 6.54
CA ILE A 215 -18.92 -17.21 5.89
C ILE A 215 -19.44 -18.06 4.73
N LEU A 216 -19.00 -17.76 3.50
CA LEU A 216 -19.43 -18.42 2.27
C LEU A 216 -18.30 -19.27 1.66
N ASP A 217 -18.64 -20.31 0.90
CA ASP A 217 -17.70 -20.92 -0.06
C ASP A 217 -17.63 -20.13 -1.39
N ARG A 218 -16.85 -20.63 -2.36
CA ARG A 218 -16.67 -19.98 -3.66
C ARG A 218 -17.92 -20.03 -4.52
N GLU A 219 -18.79 -20.98 -4.25
CA GLU A 219 -20.06 -21.24 -4.91
C GLU A 219 -21.20 -20.41 -4.30
N GLY A 220 -20.95 -19.76 -3.16
CA GLY A 220 -21.90 -18.90 -2.46
C GLY A 220 -22.72 -19.60 -1.37
N ASN A 221 -22.40 -20.85 -1.03
CA ASN A 221 -23.08 -21.56 0.04
C ASN A 221 -22.58 -21.09 1.41
N THR A 222 -23.50 -20.85 2.34
CA THR A 222 -23.17 -20.47 3.73
C THR A 222 -22.59 -21.65 4.50
N LEU A 223 -21.37 -21.47 5.03
CA LEU A 223 -20.64 -22.43 5.85
C LEU A 223 -20.70 -22.12 7.35
N GLY A 224 -21.00 -20.88 7.73
CA GLY A 224 -21.04 -20.42 9.12
C GLY A 224 -21.22 -18.91 9.24
N GLN A 225 -20.97 -18.37 10.43
CA GLN A 225 -21.05 -16.94 10.71
C GLN A 225 -19.79 -16.43 11.39
N HIS A 226 -19.57 -15.13 11.33
CA HIS A 226 -18.46 -14.45 11.98
C HIS A 226 -18.91 -13.19 12.72
N ASP A 227 -18.17 -12.78 13.75
CA ASP A 227 -18.50 -11.60 14.57
C ASP A 227 -17.99 -10.26 13.98
N GLY A 228 -17.38 -10.28 12.80
CA GLY A 228 -17.01 -9.07 12.08
C GLY A 228 -16.03 -9.33 10.96
N ALA A 229 -16.37 -8.93 9.73
CA ALA A 229 -15.54 -9.15 8.54
C ALA A 229 -14.15 -8.49 8.68
N VAL A 230 -14.07 -7.37 9.41
CA VAL A 230 -12.83 -6.62 9.69
C VAL A 230 -11.77 -7.40 10.46
N ALA A 231 -12.16 -8.46 11.17
CA ALA A 231 -11.23 -9.31 11.90
C ALA A 231 -10.56 -10.36 11.01
N PHE A 232 -10.96 -10.46 9.73
CA PHE A 232 -10.43 -11.43 8.79
C PHE A 232 -9.43 -10.78 7.84
N THR A 233 -8.41 -11.54 7.47
CA THR A 233 -7.42 -11.16 6.47
C THR A 233 -7.34 -12.22 5.39
N VAL A 234 -7.24 -11.82 4.12
CA VAL A 234 -7.03 -12.75 3.00
C VAL A 234 -5.80 -13.63 3.28
N GLY A 235 -5.95 -14.95 3.11
CA GLY A 235 -4.95 -15.96 3.46
C GLY A 235 -5.03 -16.49 4.89
N GLN A 236 -5.92 -15.96 5.75
CA GLN A 236 -6.13 -16.47 7.10
C GLN A 236 -6.72 -17.88 7.09
N ARG A 237 -6.13 -18.77 7.90
CA ARG A 237 -6.63 -20.14 8.16
C ARG A 237 -7.32 -20.30 9.51
N LYS A 238 -6.72 -19.74 10.58
CA LYS A 238 -7.18 -19.93 11.96
C LYS A 238 -8.32 -18.96 12.29
N GLY A 239 -9.19 -19.32 13.23
CA GLY A 239 -10.25 -18.42 13.72
C GLY A 239 -11.45 -18.25 12.76
N LEU A 240 -11.61 -19.14 11.78
CA LEU A 240 -12.79 -19.17 10.91
C LEU A 240 -14.02 -19.79 11.58
N SER A 241 -13.84 -20.58 12.65
CA SER A 241 -14.92 -21.22 13.43
C SER A 241 -16.01 -21.92 12.58
N ILE A 242 -15.62 -22.46 11.42
CA ILE A 242 -16.52 -23.20 10.52
C ILE A 242 -16.76 -24.57 11.18
N GLY A 243 -17.97 -24.77 11.72
CA GLY A 243 -18.32 -25.92 12.56
C GLY A 243 -18.35 -27.27 11.82
N THR A 244 -18.30 -27.27 10.49
CA THR A 244 -18.31 -28.47 9.65
C THR A 244 -17.01 -28.54 8.85
N PRO A 245 -16.23 -29.64 8.93
CA PRO A 245 -15.12 -29.87 8.01
C PRO A 245 -15.63 -29.81 6.58
N ALA A 246 -14.84 -29.23 5.67
CA ALA A 246 -15.14 -29.31 4.24
C ALA A 246 -15.27 -30.78 3.82
N ALA A 247 -16.13 -31.08 2.84
CA ALA A 247 -16.38 -32.45 2.40
C ALA A 247 -15.11 -33.19 1.93
N ASP A 248 -14.08 -32.45 1.54
CA ASP A 248 -12.75 -32.94 1.14
C ASP A 248 -11.76 -33.10 2.32
N GLY A 249 -12.15 -32.74 3.54
CA GLY A 249 -11.32 -32.77 4.75
C GLY A 249 -10.17 -31.75 4.79
N LYS A 250 -10.06 -30.86 3.78
CA LYS A 250 -8.95 -29.91 3.66
C LYS A 250 -9.23 -28.60 4.41
N PRO A 251 -8.18 -27.93 4.94
CA PRO A 251 -8.36 -26.64 5.61
C PRO A 251 -8.82 -25.57 4.62
N ARG A 252 -9.74 -24.70 5.08
CA ARG A 252 -10.18 -23.51 4.34
C ARG A 252 -9.34 -22.30 4.70
N PHE A 253 -9.18 -21.40 3.74
CA PHE A 253 -8.50 -20.12 3.87
C PHE A 253 -9.43 -19.01 3.42
N VAL A 254 -9.36 -17.84 4.06
CA VAL A 254 -10.07 -16.62 3.60
C VAL A 254 -9.54 -16.24 2.23
N LEU A 255 -10.38 -16.31 1.21
CA LEU A 255 -10.05 -15.90 -0.16
C LEU A 255 -10.41 -14.44 -0.41
N GLU A 256 -11.51 -13.98 0.18
CA GLU A 256 -12.07 -12.66 -0.05
C GLU A 256 -12.84 -12.20 1.20
N VAL A 257 -12.79 -10.90 1.49
CA VAL A 257 -13.62 -10.27 2.51
C VAL A 257 -14.54 -9.30 1.78
N ARG A 258 -15.86 -9.50 1.86
CA ARG A 258 -16.91 -8.75 1.15
C ARG A 258 -17.72 -7.90 2.11
N PRO A 259 -17.40 -6.61 2.25
CA PRO A 259 -17.84 -5.86 3.43
C PRO A 259 -19.20 -5.21 3.20
N ILE A 260 -19.51 -4.91 1.93
CA ILE A 260 -20.83 -4.43 1.50
C ILE A 260 -21.92 -5.48 1.81
N THR A 261 -21.64 -6.75 1.53
CA THR A 261 -22.54 -7.87 1.87
C THR A 261 -22.30 -8.42 3.26
N ASN A 262 -21.29 -7.90 3.97
CA ASN A 262 -20.76 -8.43 5.23
C ASN A 262 -20.56 -9.95 5.21
N THR A 263 -19.82 -10.45 4.21
CA THR A 263 -19.51 -11.88 4.07
C THR A 263 -18.01 -12.14 3.92
N VAL A 264 -17.57 -13.32 4.36
CA VAL A 264 -16.18 -13.79 4.20
C VAL A 264 -16.20 -15.02 3.32
N VAL A 265 -15.55 -14.95 2.16
CA VAL A 265 -15.46 -16.08 1.23
C VAL A 265 -14.23 -16.91 1.59
N VAL A 266 -14.42 -18.21 1.76
CA VAL A 266 -13.33 -19.15 2.05
C VAL A 266 -13.24 -20.24 1.00
N GLY A 267 -12.06 -20.85 0.89
CA GLY A 267 -11.86 -21.94 -0.04
C GLY A 267 -10.51 -22.61 0.12
N PRO A 268 -10.13 -23.45 -0.86
CA PRO A 268 -8.87 -24.18 -0.82
C PRO A 268 -7.67 -23.23 -0.95
N LYS A 269 -6.51 -23.62 -0.41
CA LYS A 269 -5.29 -22.77 -0.40
C LYS A 269 -4.90 -22.35 -1.82
N GLU A 270 -5.08 -23.24 -2.78
CA GLU A 270 -4.74 -23.07 -4.18
C GLU A 270 -5.52 -21.90 -4.81
N ALA A 271 -6.71 -21.59 -4.32
CA ALA A 271 -7.52 -20.47 -4.80
C ALA A 271 -6.98 -19.09 -4.38
N LEU A 272 -6.01 -19.02 -3.46
CA LEU A 272 -5.28 -17.79 -3.12
C LEU A 272 -4.27 -17.35 -4.20
N ALA A 273 -3.98 -18.23 -5.16
CA ALA A 273 -3.17 -17.89 -6.32
C ALA A 273 -3.96 -16.96 -7.23
N ILE A 274 -3.47 -15.74 -7.45
CA ILE A 274 -4.13 -14.69 -8.23
C ILE A 274 -3.36 -14.52 -9.55
N LYS A 275 -4.04 -14.79 -10.67
CA LYS A 275 -3.45 -14.66 -12.01
C LYS A 275 -3.62 -13.27 -12.63
N GLU A 276 -4.49 -12.44 -12.07
CA GLU A 276 -4.77 -11.09 -12.59
C GLU A 276 -5.22 -10.18 -11.46
N ILE A 277 -4.74 -8.94 -11.49
CA ILE A 277 -5.18 -7.86 -10.62
C ILE A 277 -5.56 -6.65 -11.48
N ALA A 278 -6.52 -5.85 -11.03
CA ALA A 278 -6.86 -4.59 -11.68
C ALA A 278 -7.33 -3.53 -10.68
N GLY A 279 -7.30 -2.28 -11.12
CA GLY A 279 -7.73 -1.13 -10.34
C GLY A 279 -8.16 0.04 -11.22
N ASN A 280 -9.33 0.63 -10.93
CA ASN A 280 -9.82 1.82 -11.62
C ASN A 280 -9.18 3.12 -11.13
N LYS A 281 -8.70 3.14 -9.88
CA LYS A 281 -7.94 4.25 -9.29
C LYS A 281 -6.46 4.05 -9.59
N TYR A 282 -6.01 4.54 -10.74
CA TYR A 282 -4.61 4.49 -11.16
C TYR A 282 -4.01 5.88 -11.36
N THR A 283 -2.69 5.98 -11.25
CA THR A 283 -1.92 7.21 -11.52
C THR A 283 -0.61 6.85 -12.20
N TRP A 284 -0.06 7.77 -13.00
CA TRP A 284 1.27 7.65 -13.59
C TRP A 284 2.28 8.50 -12.82
N ALA A 285 3.43 7.89 -12.53
CA ALA A 285 4.56 8.52 -11.87
C ALA A 285 5.47 9.17 -12.91
N GLY A 286 5.12 10.39 -13.30
CA GLY A 286 5.73 11.09 -14.42
C GLY A 286 4.87 10.97 -15.67
N LEU A 287 5.51 10.89 -16.84
CA LEU A 287 4.80 10.66 -18.09
C LEU A 287 4.18 9.27 -18.14
N ALA A 288 2.96 9.21 -18.67
CA ALA A 288 2.31 7.94 -19.00
C ALA A 288 3.06 7.22 -20.14
N PRO A 289 2.90 5.90 -20.29
CA PRO A 289 3.22 5.22 -21.54
C PRO A 289 2.56 5.92 -22.74
N GLU A 290 3.17 5.86 -23.91
CA GLU A 290 2.61 6.44 -25.14
C GLU A 290 1.32 5.70 -25.56
N HIS A 291 1.33 4.37 -25.43
CA HIS A 291 0.21 3.49 -25.75
C HIS A 291 -0.17 2.63 -24.53
N PRO A 292 -0.75 3.22 -23.47
CA PRO A 292 -1.08 2.47 -22.26
C PRO A 292 -2.17 1.41 -22.51
N GLU A 293 -2.97 1.57 -23.56
CA GLU A 293 -3.97 0.61 -24.04
C GLU A 293 -3.38 -0.62 -24.74
N VAL A 294 -2.09 -0.63 -25.06
CA VAL A 294 -1.39 -1.79 -25.62
C VAL A 294 -0.65 -2.51 -24.50
N GLU A 295 -0.70 -3.84 -24.49
CA GLU A 295 0.02 -4.63 -23.47
C GLU A 295 1.53 -4.33 -23.53
N PHE A 296 2.11 -4.00 -22.36
CA PHE A 296 3.54 -3.78 -22.23
C PHE A 296 4.13 -4.61 -21.08
N ALA A 297 5.37 -5.08 -21.28
CA ALA A 297 6.11 -5.81 -20.27
C ALA A 297 6.55 -4.88 -19.13
N CYS A 298 6.37 -5.33 -17.90
CA CYS A 298 6.69 -4.58 -16.71
C CYS A 298 7.07 -5.51 -15.55
N HIS A 299 7.39 -4.93 -14.40
CA HIS A 299 7.33 -5.66 -13.14
C HIS A 299 6.29 -5.02 -12.22
N VAL A 300 5.56 -5.84 -11.48
CA VAL A 300 4.57 -5.38 -10.50
C VAL A 300 5.02 -5.69 -9.08
N GLN A 301 4.92 -4.70 -8.20
CA GLN A 301 5.13 -4.87 -6.77
C GLN A 301 3.82 -4.59 -6.05
N ILE A 302 3.39 -5.49 -5.17
CA ILE A 302 2.10 -5.37 -4.44
C ILE A 302 2.26 -5.09 -2.95
N ARG A 303 3.51 -5.07 -2.45
CA ARG A 303 3.88 -4.82 -1.06
C ARG A 303 5.27 -4.18 -1.01
N ALA A 304 5.48 -3.22 -0.11
CA ALA A 304 6.73 -2.46 -0.02
C ALA A 304 8.00 -3.31 0.18
N HIS A 305 7.90 -4.44 0.88
CA HIS A 305 9.02 -5.36 1.14
C HIS A 305 8.99 -6.64 0.30
N ALA A 306 8.07 -6.74 -0.67
CA ALA A 306 8.06 -7.85 -1.62
C ALA A 306 8.90 -7.50 -2.84
N ASP A 307 9.57 -8.50 -3.42
CA ASP A 307 10.21 -8.35 -4.71
C ASP A 307 9.15 -8.12 -5.80
N PRO A 308 9.42 -7.25 -6.79
CA PRO A 308 8.53 -7.08 -7.91
C PRO A 308 8.63 -8.31 -8.82
N VAL A 309 7.50 -8.72 -9.38
CA VAL A 309 7.45 -9.90 -10.26
C VAL A 309 7.22 -9.46 -11.71
N PRO A 310 7.79 -10.19 -12.69
CA PRO A 310 7.50 -9.94 -14.11
C PRO A 310 6.00 -10.03 -14.39
N ALA A 311 5.49 -9.09 -15.18
CA ALA A 311 4.08 -8.99 -15.54
C ALA A 311 3.89 -8.30 -16.89
N VAL A 312 2.69 -8.38 -17.44
CA VAL A 312 2.20 -7.47 -18.48
C VAL A 312 1.12 -6.56 -17.91
N ALA A 313 1.12 -5.30 -18.32
CA ALA A 313 0.13 -4.31 -17.91
C ALA A 313 -0.53 -3.65 -19.13
N GLN A 314 -1.79 -3.26 -18.97
CA GLN A 314 -2.60 -2.63 -20.01
C GLN A 314 -3.73 -1.84 -19.38
N LEU A 315 -4.03 -0.69 -19.98
CA LEU A 315 -5.22 0.08 -19.68
C LEU A 315 -6.41 -0.46 -20.49
N VAL A 316 -7.45 -0.94 -19.81
CA VAL A 316 -8.60 -1.61 -20.46
C VAL A 316 -9.92 -0.92 -20.12
N SER A 317 -10.82 -0.83 -21.09
CA SER A 317 -12.20 -0.35 -20.85
C SER A 317 -13.04 -1.45 -20.20
N THR A 318 -13.84 -1.08 -19.20
CA THR A 318 -14.62 -2.01 -18.36
C THR A 318 -16.12 -1.95 -18.61
N THR A 319 -16.55 -1.47 -19.79
CA THR A 319 -17.96 -1.36 -20.21
C THR A 319 -18.77 -2.65 -20.03
N ALA A 320 -18.12 -3.81 -20.06
CA ALA A 320 -18.77 -5.11 -19.88
C ALA A 320 -18.97 -5.57 -18.41
N VAL A 321 -18.33 -4.93 -17.43
CA VAL A 321 -18.23 -5.46 -16.04
C VAL A 321 -18.96 -4.60 -15.02
N THR A 322 -18.98 -3.28 -15.19
CA THR A 322 -19.52 -2.34 -14.18
C THR A 322 -20.89 -1.75 -14.56
N GLY A 323 -21.33 -1.93 -15.81
CA GLY A 323 -22.55 -1.27 -16.32
C GLY A 323 -22.45 0.26 -16.40
N VAL A 324 -21.24 0.81 -16.21
CA VAL A 324 -20.96 2.25 -16.35
C VAL A 324 -20.21 2.45 -17.66
N ASP A 325 -20.81 3.20 -18.59
CA ASP A 325 -20.16 3.55 -19.84
C ASP A 325 -18.86 4.34 -19.58
N GLY A 326 -17.76 3.85 -20.14
CA GLY A 326 -16.48 4.55 -20.15
C GLY A 326 -15.59 4.35 -18.92
N SER A 327 -15.89 3.43 -18.00
CA SER A 327 -14.91 3.13 -16.93
C SER A 327 -13.66 2.44 -17.51
N VAL A 328 -12.50 2.78 -16.97
CA VAL A 328 -11.18 2.30 -17.41
C VAL A 328 -10.42 1.80 -16.19
N GLU A 329 -9.69 0.70 -16.32
CA GLU A 329 -8.85 0.16 -15.25
C GLU A 329 -7.45 -0.20 -15.76
N LEU A 330 -6.46 -0.11 -14.87
CA LEU A 330 -5.14 -0.66 -15.12
C LEU A 330 -5.16 -2.15 -14.77
N ARG A 331 -5.14 -3.00 -15.80
CA ARG A 331 -5.09 -4.46 -15.69
C ARG A 331 -3.65 -4.93 -15.70
N ILE A 332 -3.31 -5.84 -14.78
CA ILE A 332 -1.96 -6.39 -14.63
C ILE A 332 -2.05 -7.91 -14.51
N ILE A 333 -1.31 -8.61 -15.37
CA ILE A 333 -1.19 -10.07 -15.39
C ILE A 333 0.26 -10.44 -15.05
N PRO A 334 0.54 -10.90 -13.81
CA PRO A 334 1.85 -11.44 -13.47
C PRO A 334 2.12 -12.74 -14.24
N ASN A 335 3.39 -12.97 -14.61
CA ASN A 335 3.79 -14.18 -15.35
C ASN A 335 3.55 -15.45 -14.51
N GLU A 336 3.69 -15.34 -13.20
CA GLU A 336 3.35 -16.38 -12.22
C GLU A 336 2.27 -15.86 -11.26
N PRO A 337 1.32 -16.70 -10.81
CA PRO A 337 0.28 -16.26 -9.89
C PRO A 337 0.82 -15.65 -8.59
N LEU A 338 0.27 -14.49 -8.22
CA LEU A 338 0.57 -13.81 -6.96
C LEU A 338 -0.15 -14.49 -5.80
N ASN A 339 0.48 -14.47 -4.62
CA ASN A 339 -0.13 -14.96 -3.38
C ASN A 339 -0.34 -13.82 -2.38
N GLY A 340 -1.47 -13.86 -1.67
CA GLY A 340 -1.77 -12.88 -0.61
C GLY A 340 -2.02 -11.47 -1.15
N VAL A 341 -2.68 -11.37 -2.31
CA VAL A 341 -3.22 -10.10 -2.81
C VAL A 341 -4.53 -9.83 -2.09
N ALA A 342 -4.69 -8.63 -1.53
CA ALA A 342 -5.93 -8.18 -0.93
C ALA A 342 -6.39 -6.89 -1.60
N PRO A 343 -7.68 -6.75 -1.96
CA PRO A 343 -8.24 -5.48 -2.39
C PRO A 343 -7.96 -4.35 -1.37
N GLY A 344 -7.70 -3.14 -1.87
CA GLY A 344 -7.25 -1.98 -1.09
C GLY A 344 -5.74 -1.79 -1.03
N GLN A 345 -4.95 -2.84 -1.32
CA GLN A 345 -3.51 -2.69 -1.49
C GLN A 345 -3.19 -1.97 -2.80
N THR A 346 -1.98 -1.45 -2.90
CA THR A 346 -1.49 -0.77 -4.11
C THR A 346 -0.63 -1.72 -4.93
N ALA A 347 -0.87 -1.79 -6.23
CA ALA A 347 0.05 -2.38 -7.20
C ALA A 347 0.88 -1.26 -7.84
N VAL A 348 2.20 -1.31 -7.72
CA VAL A 348 3.13 -0.36 -8.35
C VAL A 348 3.79 -1.04 -9.55
N VAL A 349 3.75 -0.37 -10.69
CA VAL A 349 4.28 -0.85 -11.97
C VAL A 349 5.66 -0.24 -12.24
N TYR A 350 6.62 -1.08 -12.61
CA TYR A 350 8.00 -0.70 -12.90
C TYR A 350 8.42 -1.10 -14.31
N VAL A 351 9.24 -0.28 -14.95
CA VAL A 351 9.96 -0.60 -16.18
C VAL A 351 11.46 -0.39 -15.91
N GLY A 352 12.22 -1.48 -15.82
CA GLY A 352 13.58 -1.42 -15.28
C GLY A 352 13.57 -0.87 -13.85
N THR A 353 14.29 0.24 -13.61
CA THR A 353 14.28 0.95 -12.32
C THR A 353 13.22 2.03 -12.23
N ARG A 354 12.60 2.44 -13.35
CA ARG A 354 11.59 3.51 -13.39
C ARG A 354 10.30 3.02 -12.75
N VAL A 355 9.76 3.82 -11.84
CA VAL A 355 8.38 3.70 -11.36
C VAL A 355 7.50 4.32 -12.42
N LEU A 356 6.67 3.51 -13.07
CA LEU A 356 5.81 3.99 -14.14
C LEU A 356 4.51 4.55 -13.57
N GLY A 357 3.96 3.91 -12.55
CA GLY A 357 2.70 4.31 -11.93
C GLY A 357 2.19 3.28 -10.95
N GLN A 358 0.93 3.42 -10.55
CA GLN A 358 0.28 2.52 -9.61
C GLN A 358 -1.22 2.41 -9.84
N CYS A 359 -1.85 1.38 -9.29
CA CYS A 359 -3.29 1.35 -9.06
C CYS A 359 -3.65 0.79 -7.67
N THR A 360 -4.75 1.27 -7.10
CA THR A 360 -5.40 0.59 -5.97
C THR A 360 -6.11 -0.65 -6.49
N ILE A 361 -5.73 -1.83 -5.99
CA ILE A 361 -6.32 -3.11 -6.38
C ILE A 361 -7.76 -3.16 -5.87
N ASP A 362 -8.74 -3.21 -6.77
CA ASP A 362 -10.16 -3.38 -6.45
C ASP A 362 -10.73 -4.69 -7.02
N ARG A 363 -10.04 -5.29 -8.00
CA ARG A 363 -10.43 -6.55 -8.65
C ARG A 363 -9.27 -7.54 -8.69
N THR A 364 -9.56 -8.81 -8.42
CA THR A 364 -8.62 -9.92 -8.54
C THR A 364 -9.26 -11.11 -9.24
N VAL A 365 -8.47 -11.91 -9.95
CA VAL A 365 -8.93 -13.16 -10.59
C VAL A 365 -8.08 -14.32 -10.12
N SER A 366 -8.70 -15.36 -9.55
CA SER A 366 -8.01 -16.57 -9.13
C SER A 366 -7.44 -17.34 -10.32
N ALA A 367 -6.25 -17.93 -10.13
CA ALA A 367 -5.62 -18.85 -11.07
C ALA A 367 -6.35 -20.20 -11.13
N VAL A 368 -7.08 -20.56 -10.06
CA VAL A 368 -7.86 -21.80 -10.00
C VAL A 368 -9.31 -21.48 -10.40
N PRO A 369 -9.85 -22.08 -11.48
CA PRO A 369 -11.26 -21.90 -11.83
C PRO A 369 -12.19 -22.43 -10.72
N ILE A 370 -13.43 -21.95 -10.69
CA ILE A 370 -14.49 -22.58 -9.90
C ILE A 370 -14.87 -23.84 -10.69
N SER A 371 -14.72 -25.03 -10.10
CA SER A 371 -15.08 -26.28 -10.79
C SER A 371 -16.59 -26.33 -10.94
N SER A 372 -17.09 -26.17 -12.16
CA SER A 372 -18.47 -26.49 -12.52
C SER A 372 -18.59 -28.02 -12.63
N ASP A 373 -18.60 -28.74 -11.51
CA ASP A 373 -18.83 -30.18 -11.53
C ASP A 373 -19.74 -30.62 -10.39
N SER A 374 -21.04 -30.51 -10.66
CA SER A 374 -22.07 -31.38 -10.11
C SER A 374 -22.93 -31.88 -11.27
N SER A 375 -22.31 -32.64 -12.18
CA SER A 375 -23.06 -33.60 -12.96
C SER A 375 -23.64 -34.62 -11.97
N VAL A 376 -24.92 -34.41 -11.65
CA VAL A 376 -25.75 -35.34 -10.90
C VAL A 376 -25.66 -36.70 -11.59
N SER A 377 -24.92 -37.64 -11.00
CA SER A 377 -25.03 -39.04 -11.36
C SER A 377 -26.45 -39.47 -11.02
N ALA A 378 -27.32 -39.55 -12.05
CA ALA A 378 -28.66 -40.08 -11.90
C ALA A 378 -28.58 -41.49 -11.28
N PRO A 379 -29.39 -41.81 -10.27
CA PRO A 379 -29.42 -43.16 -9.73
C PRO A 379 -29.96 -44.08 -10.81
N THR A 380 -29.17 -45.09 -11.19
CA THR A 380 -29.61 -46.21 -12.01
C THR A 380 -30.81 -46.88 -11.33
N ALA A 381 -32.00 -46.68 -11.89
CA ALA A 381 -33.21 -47.37 -11.46
C ALA A 381 -33.05 -48.87 -11.73
N SER A 382 -32.99 -49.67 -10.65
CA SER A 382 -33.11 -51.12 -10.70
C SER A 382 -34.55 -51.49 -11.08
N ALA A 383 -34.75 -51.99 -12.30
CA ALA A 383 -36.01 -52.62 -12.69
C ALA A 383 -36.08 -54.04 -12.09
N SER A 384 -36.96 -54.22 -11.11
CA SER A 384 -37.43 -55.56 -10.70
C SER A 384 -38.53 -56.04 -11.67
N PRO A 385 -38.56 -57.33 -12.05
CA PRO A 385 -39.53 -57.86 -13.00
C PRO A 385 -40.88 -58.14 -12.32
N VAL A 386 -41.96 -57.75 -12.98
CA VAL A 386 -43.34 -58.14 -12.63
C VAL A 386 -43.59 -59.57 -13.16
N PRO A 387 -44.13 -60.50 -12.35
CA PRO A 387 -44.49 -61.83 -12.84
C PRO A 387 -45.86 -61.77 -13.53
N VAL A 388 -45.93 -62.34 -14.73
CA VAL A 388 -47.19 -62.65 -15.43
C VAL A 388 -47.66 -64.01 -14.95
N ASN A 389 -48.88 -64.09 -14.42
CA ASN A 389 -49.57 -65.35 -14.14
C ASN A 389 -50.95 -65.34 -14.81
N ALA A 390 -51.15 -66.41 -15.60
CA ALA A 390 -52.38 -67.07 -16.09
C ALA A 390 -53.53 -66.23 -16.65
#